data_AF-A0A847AWT0-F1
#
_entry.id   AF-A0A847AWT0-F1
#
_cell.length_a   1.000
_cell.length_b   1.000
_cell.length_c   1.000
_cell.angle_alpha   90.00
_cell.angle_beta   90.00
_cell.angle_gamma   90.00
#
_symmetry.space_group_name_H-M   'P 1'
#
loop_
_entity.id
_entity.type
_entity.pdbx_description
1 polymer ?
#
loop_
_entity_poly.entity_id
_entity_poly.type
_entity_poly.pdbx_seq_one_letter_code
_entity_poly.pdbx_strand_id
1 'polypeptide(L)' 'DILFEGEVGLTGRIRPLSDAVERYQFALRNGFSKLILSARTPAIREESGTKCIYIKRLKEMSDYIKGLK' A
#
# COMPACT_ATOMS: atom_id res chain seq x y z
N ASP A 1 -0.50 -5.92 -11.03
CA ASP A 1 -1.74 -5.31 -10.48
C ASP A 1 -1.61 -4.63 -9.14
N ILE A 2 -0.84 -5.19 -8.19
CA ILE A 2 -0.72 -4.67 -6.82
C ILE A 2 0.76 -4.51 -6.46
N LEU A 3 1.10 -3.40 -5.83
CA LEU A 3 2.38 -3.16 -5.18
C LEU A 3 2.15 -3.05 -3.66
N PHE A 4 3.02 -3.65 -2.84
CA PHE A 4 3.05 -3.44 -1.39
C PHE A 4 4.44 -2.94 -1.00
N GLU A 5 4.48 -1.88 -0.21
CA GLU A 5 5.71 -1.30 0.30
C GLU A 5 5.49 -0.95 1.79
N GLY A 6 6.27 -1.58 2.66
CA GLY A 6 6.18 -1.34 4.10
C GLY A 6 7.01 -2.33 4.90
N GLU A 7 7.49 -1.88 6.06
CA GLU A 7 8.16 -2.76 7.01
C GLU A 7 7.12 -3.52 7.85
N VAL A 8 7.27 -4.84 7.93
CA VAL A 8 6.43 -5.71 8.74
C VAL A 8 7.16 -6.05 10.03
N GLY A 9 6.66 -5.59 11.17
CA GLY A 9 7.19 -6.00 12.47
C GLY A 9 6.77 -7.43 12.83
N LEU A 10 7.49 -8.06 13.77
CA LEU A 10 7.24 -9.44 14.25
C LEU A 10 5.80 -9.68 14.78
N THR A 11 5.10 -8.63 15.22
CA THR A 11 3.70 -8.70 15.67
C THR A 11 2.67 -8.54 14.54
N GLY A 12 3.15 -8.51 13.29
CA GLY A 12 2.36 -8.28 12.08
C GLY A 12 1.88 -6.84 11.92
N ARG A 13 2.47 -5.87 12.62
CA ARG A 13 2.17 -4.44 12.42
C ARG A 13 2.91 -3.90 11.20
N ILE A 14 2.22 -3.13 10.35
CA ILE A 14 2.80 -2.46 9.18
C ILE A 14 3.24 -1.05 9.58
N ARG A 15 4.54 -0.77 9.45
CA ARG A 15 5.13 0.53 9.78
C ARG A 15 5.12 1.46 8.55
N PRO A 16 5.00 2.78 8.76
CA PRO A 16 5.03 3.74 7.65
C PRO A 16 6.44 3.81 7.04
N LEU A 17 6.48 4.15 5.75
CA LEU A 17 7.69 4.49 5.02
C LEU A 17 7.79 6.01 4.87
N SER A 18 9.02 6.54 4.84
CA SER A 18 9.28 7.97 4.63
C SER A 18 8.88 8.45 3.23
N ASP A 19 9.02 7.59 2.22
CA ASP A 19 9.00 8.03 0.81
C ASP A 19 7.70 7.63 0.09
N ALA A 20 6.57 7.62 0.81
CA ALA A 20 5.32 7.06 0.31
C ALA A 20 4.81 7.73 -0.98
N VAL A 21 5.05 9.04 -1.14
CA VAL A 21 4.71 9.78 -2.36
C VAL A 21 5.54 9.30 -3.55
N GLU A 22 6.84 9.09 -3.37
CA GLU A 22 7.71 8.57 -4.42
C GLU A 22 7.32 7.15 -4.83
N ARG A 23 6.91 6.33 -3.85
CA ARG A 23 6.39 4.97 -4.10
C ARG A 23 5.07 4.99 -4.85
N TYR A 24 4.19 5.95 -4.56
CA TYR A 24 2.97 6.16 -5.34
C TYR A 24 3.28 6.54 -6.79
N GLN A 25 4.20 7.49 -7.00
CA GLN A 25 4.63 7.88 -8.34
C GLN A 25 5.31 6.73 -9.10
N PHE A 26 6.06 5.88 -8.41
CA PHE A 26 6.60 4.65 -8.99
C PHE A 26 5.50 3.68 -9.38
N ALA A 27 4.51 3.45 -8.52
CA ALA A 27 3.38 2.55 -8.79
C ALA A 27 2.61 3.01 -10.04
N LEU A 28 2.34 4.32 -10.13
CA LEU A 28 1.66 4.95 -11.26
C LEU A 28 2.44 4.78 -12.57
N ARG A 29 3.73 5.14 -12.58
CA ARG A 29 4.59 5.02 -13.78
C ARG A 29 4.74 3.59 -14.31
N ASN A 30 4.66 2.61 -13.42
CA ASN A 30 4.79 1.20 -13.78
C ASN A 30 3.43 0.52 -14.02
N GLY A 31 2.32 1.27 -14.01
CA GLY A 31 0.99 0.75 -14.35
C GLY A 31 0.38 -0.16 -13.28
N PHE A 32 0.77 -0.03 -12.01
CA PHE A 32 0.14 -0.78 -10.93
C PHE A 32 -1.26 -0.19 -10.63
N SER A 33 -2.29 -1.04 -10.67
CA SER A 33 -3.67 -0.60 -10.36
C SER A 33 -3.87 -0.22 -8.88
N LYS A 34 -3.03 -0.77 -7.99
CA LYS A 34 -3.18 -0.69 -6.54
C LYS A 34 -1.81 -0.58 -5.86
N LEU A 35 -1.72 0.28 -4.86
CA LEU A 35 -0.57 0.41 -3.95
C LEU A 35 -1.05 0.22 -2.51
N ILE A 36 -0.50 -0.75 -1.80
CA ILE A 36 -0.79 -1.02 -0.40
C ILE A 36 0.28 -0.34 0.48
N LEU A 37 -0.16 0.47 1.43
CA LEU A 37 0.68 1.25 2.35
C LEU A 37 0.24 1.06 3.81
N SER A 38 1.11 1.46 4.74
CA SER A 38 0.72 1.58 6.15
C SER A 38 -0.39 2.61 6.33
N ALA A 39 -1.37 2.33 7.18
CA ALA A 39 -2.40 3.28 7.58
C ALA A 39 -1.89 4.46 8.42
N ARG A 40 -0.60 4.46 8.79
CA ARG A 40 0.06 5.61 9.43
C ARG A 40 0.72 6.56 8.43
N THR A 41 0.75 6.19 7.16
CA THR A 41 1.25 7.04 6.09
C THR A 41 0.27 8.19 5.86
N PRO A 42 0.75 9.43 5.64
CA PRO A 42 -0.11 10.54 5.23
C PRO A 42 -0.94 10.19 3.99
N ALA A 43 -2.17 10.65 3.94
CA ALA A 43 -3.05 10.39 2.80
C ALA A 43 -2.42 10.98 1.52
N ILE A 44 -2.22 10.13 0.53
CA ILE A 44 -1.74 10.51 -0.79
C ILE A 44 -2.95 10.90 -1.65
N ARG A 45 -2.84 12.00 -2.38
CA ARG A 45 -3.83 12.40 -3.39
C ARG A 45 -3.72 11.45 -4.58
N GLU A 46 -4.76 10.64 -4.79
CA GLU A 46 -4.82 9.69 -5.90
C GLU A 46 -5.10 10.40 -7.23
N GLU A 47 -4.27 10.12 -8.22
CA GLU A 47 -4.48 10.37 -9.64
C GLU A 47 -5.05 9.11 -10.31
N SER A 48 -5.68 9.27 -11.49
CA SER A 48 -6.29 8.14 -12.20
C SER A 48 -5.24 7.09 -12.58
N GLY A 49 -5.45 5.83 -12.19
CA GLY A 49 -4.62 4.69 -12.61
C GLY A 49 -4.15 3.81 -11.45
N THR A 50 -3.89 4.40 -10.29
CA THR A 50 -3.44 3.67 -9.09
C THR A 50 -4.23 4.09 -7.86
N LYS A 51 -4.87 3.12 -7.18
CA LYS A 51 -5.55 3.34 -5.89
C LYS A 51 -4.63 3.01 -4.71
N CYS A 52 -4.66 3.82 -3.66
CA CYS A 52 -3.95 3.56 -2.41
C CYS A 52 -4.85 2.79 -1.44
N ILE A 53 -4.32 1.70 -0.87
CA ILE A 53 -4.98 0.86 0.13
C ILE A 53 -4.17 0.95 1.41
N TYR A 54 -4.79 1.42 2.48
CA TYR A 54 -4.11 1.68 3.75
C TYR A 54 -4.42 0.59 4.77
N ILE A 55 -3.39 -0.09 5.27
CA ILE A 55 -3.54 -1.24 6.20
C ILE A 55 -2.73 -1.05 7.48
N LYS A 56 -3.24 -1.56 8.61
CA LYS A 56 -2.52 -1.50 9.90
C LYS A 56 -1.74 -2.78 10.20
N ARG A 57 -2.26 -3.92 9.75
CA ARG A 57 -1.70 -5.24 10.05
C ARG A 57 -1.58 -6.12 8.80
N LEU A 58 -0.62 -7.05 8.84
CA LEU A 58 -0.42 -8.04 7.77
C LEU A 58 -1.68 -8.88 7.49
N LYS A 59 -2.50 -9.14 8.51
CA LYS A 59 -3.77 -9.86 8.33
C LYS A 59 -4.71 -9.12 7.37
N GLU A 60 -4.81 -7.79 7.49
CA GLU A 60 -5.66 -6.97 6.60
C GLU A 60 -5.17 -7.06 5.14
N MET A 61 -3.85 -7.12 4.92
CA MET A 61 -3.27 -7.38 3.60
C MET A 61 -3.68 -8.75 3.06
N SER A 62 -3.56 -9.79 3.89
CA SER A 62 -3.93 -11.16 3.49
C SER A 62 -5.41 -11.27 3.15
N ASP A 63 -6.28 -10.68 3.98
CA ASP A 63 -7.73 -10.65 3.75
C ASP A 63 -8.07 -9.87 2.48
N TYR A 64 -7.41 -8.73 2.24
CA TYR A 64 -7.58 -7.94 1.02
C TYR A 64 -7.23 -8.77 -0.23
N ILE A 65 -6.03 -9.38 -0.25
CA ILE A 65 -5.56 -10.16 -1.40
C ILE A 65 -6.48 -11.35 -1.66
N LYS A 66 -6.92 -12.07 -0.61
CA LYS A 66 -7.86 -13.20 -0.75
C LYS A 66 -9.25 -12.78 -1.21
N GLY A 67 -9.64 -11.53 -0.95
CA GLY A 67 -10.92 -10.95 -1.38
C GLY A 67 -10.94 -10.49 -2.84
N LEU A 68 -9.78 -10.42 -3.51
CA LEU A 68 -9.69 -10.17 -4.95
C LEU A 68 -10.04 -11.46 -5.71
N LYS A 69 -11.34 -11.73 -5.84
CA LYS A 69 -11.91 -12.75 -6.71
C LYS A 69 -12.48 -12.11 -7.97
#